data_AF-A0ABD0QE53-F1
#
_entry.id   AF-A0ABD0QE53-F1
#
_cell.length_a   1.000
_cell.length_b   1.000
_cell.length_c   1.000
_cell.angle_alpha   90.00
_cell.angle_beta   90.00
_cell.angle_gamma   90.00
#
_symmetry.space_group_name_H-M   'P 1'
#
loop_
_entity.id
_entity.type
_entity.pdbx_description
1 polymer ?
#
loop_
_entity_poly.entity_id
_entity_poly.type
_entity_poly.pdbx_seq_one_letter_code
_entity_poly.pdbx_strand_id
1 'polypeptide(L)'
;QEKAHFEQLQKEVKELRKQREEWNNAREQDTLQDIDTSSQQTCSNGTATNLVNGIKIEGERENTVTPTKLRELRCSIARLLVTFVPALDLDQVNYDCEVIDEILNQVIQEISPSETTFT
;
A
#
# COMPACT_ATOMS: atom_id res chain seq x y z
N GLN A 1 -8.53 47.03 -7.30
CA GLN A 1 -9.08 45.75 -7.80
C GLN A 1 -8.18 44.57 -7.44
N GLU A 2 -6.87 44.63 -7.73
CA GLU A 2 -5.91 43.57 -7.39
C GLU A 2 -5.76 43.28 -5.89
N LYS A 3 -5.80 44.31 -5.03
CA LYS A 3 -5.69 44.13 -3.57
C LYS A 3 -6.82 43.26 -2.98
N ALA A 4 -8.05 43.44 -3.47
CA ALA A 4 -9.21 42.67 -3.03
C ALA A 4 -9.13 41.22 -3.54
N HIS A 5 -8.62 41.02 -4.76
CA HIS A 5 -8.40 39.69 -5.33
C HIS A 5 -7.32 38.92 -4.57
N PHE A 6 -6.22 39.58 -4.21
CA PHE A 6 -5.16 38.99 -3.39
C PHE A 6 -5.66 38.61 -1.99
N GLU A 7 -6.49 39.45 -1.37
CA GLU A 7 -7.09 39.15 -0.08
C GLU A 7 -8.07 37.97 -0.16
N GLN A 8 -8.82 37.86 -1.26
CA GLN A 8 -9.70 36.72 -1.53
C GLN A 8 -8.90 35.42 -1.69
N LEU A 9 -7.83 35.42 -2.49
CA LEU A 9 -6.95 34.26 -2.63
C LEU A 9 -6.31 33.86 -1.30
N GLN A 10 -5.90 34.83 -0.47
CA GLN A 10 -5.38 34.52 0.86
C GLN A 10 -6.41 33.81 1.75
N LYS A 11 -7.68 34.22 1.68
CA LYS A 11 -8.76 33.56 2.42
C LYS A 11 -8.99 32.14 1.90
N GLU A 12 -9.01 31.97 0.58
CA GLU A 12 -9.18 30.66 -0.05
C GLU A 12 -8.03 29.69 0.26
N VAL A 13 -6.78 30.15 0.20
CA VAL A 13 -5.60 29.33 0.57
C VAL A 13 -5.64 28.92 2.05
N LYS A 14 -6.09 29.81 2.94
CA LYS A 14 -6.26 29.48 4.36
C LYS A 14 -7.35 28.43 4.56
N GLU A 15 -8.47 28.57 3.87
CA GLU A 15 -9.57 27.62 3.93
C GLU A 15 -9.16 26.24 3.39
N LEU A 16 -8.50 26.19 2.23
CA LEU A 16 -8.00 24.93 1.66
C LEU A 16 -6.97 24.25 2.58
N ARG A 17 -6.10 25.01 3.26
CA ARG A 17 -5.19 24.45 4.27
C ARG A 17 -5.93 23.86 5.46
N LYS A 18 -6.98 24.55 5.94
CA LYS A 18 -7.82 24.07 7.03
C LYS A 18 -8.53 22.77 6.64
N GLN A 19 -9.15 22.74 5.47
CA GLN A 19 -9.78 21.53 4.94
C GLN A 19 -8.78 20.38 4.81
N ARG A 20 -7.59 20.62 4.23
CA ARG A 20 -6.54 19.60 4.11
C ARG A 20 -6.16 19.02 5.48
N GLU A 21 -6.02 19.86 6.50
CA GLU A 21 -5.68 19.42 7.86
C GLU A 21 -6.82 18.62 8.50
N GLU A 22 -8.08 19.00 8.26
CA GLU A 22 -9.26 18.22 8.69
C GLU A 22 -9.30 16.83 8.02
N TRP A 23 -9.09 16.73 6.70
CA TRP A 23 -9.02 15.45 5.99
C TRP A 23 -7.81 14.60 6.43
N ASN A 24 -6.68 15.24 6.75
CA ASN A 24 -5.50 14.55 7.27
C ASN A 24 -5.74 14.00 8.68
N ASN A 25 -6.32 14.80 9.57
CA ASN A 25 -6.64 14.37 10.94
C ASN A 25 -7.74 13.30 10.97
N ALA A 26 -8.73 13.39 10.08
CA ALA A 26 -9.76 12.35 9.93
C ALA A 26 -9.15 11.01 9.46
N ARG A 27 -8.20 11.07 8.52
CA ARG A 27 -7.42 9.90 8.10
C ARG A 27 -6.53 9.36 9.22
N GLU A 28 -5.94 10.22 10.03
CA GLU A 28 -5.10 9.80 11.16
C GLU A 28 -5.93 9.17 12.29
N GLN A 29 -7.15 9.66 12.54
CA GLN A 29 -8.10 9.02 13.46
C GLN A 29 -8.53 7.63 12.99
N ASP A 30 -8.76 7.45 11.69
CA ASP A 30 -9.08 6.15 11.09
C ASP A 30 -7.92 5.15 11.30
N THR A 31 -6.67 5.59 11.08
CA THR A 31 -5.48 4.74 11.31
C THR A 31 -5.19 4.40 12.76
N LEU A 32 -5.68 5.18 13.73
CA LEU A 32 -5.52 4.89 15.17
C LEU A 32 -6.65 4.04 15.75
N GLN A 33 -7.83 4.03 15.11
CA GLN A 33 -8.97 3.21 15.57
C GLN A 33 -8.85 1.74 15.12
N ASP A 34 -8.12 1.48 14.04
CA ASP A 34 -7.82 0.11 13.59
C ASP A 34 -6.71 -0.58 14.40
N ILE A 35 -5.92 0.14 15.21
CA ILE A 35 -4.84 -0.48 16.00
C ILE A 35 -5.40 -1.22 17.24
N ASP A 36 -6.56 -0.79 17.76
CA ASP A 36 -7.21 -1.47 18.90
C ASP A 36 -8.29 -2.49 18.49
N THR A 37 -8.60 -2.62 17.19
CA THR A 37 -9.54 -3.66 16.69
C THR A 37 -8.96 -4.57 15.61
N SER A 38 -7.78 -4.28 15.04
CA SER A 38 -7.09 -5.14 14.09
C SER A 38 -5.84 -5.78 14.70
N SER A 39 -6.05 -6.54 15.78
CA SER A 39 -5.03 -7.47 16.27
C SER A 39 -4.99 -8.78 15.46
N GLN A 40 -5.70 -8.89 14.33
CA GLN A 40 -5.80 -10.17 13.59
C GLN A 40 -5.83 -10.12 12.06
N GLN A 41 -5.64 -8.98 11.37
CA GLN A 41 -5.38 -9.05 9.93
C GLN A 41 -3.88 -9.25 9.64
N THR A 42 -3.35 -10.32 10.24
CA THR A 42 -2.25 -11.03 9.62
C THR A 42 -2.83 -11.77 8.43
N CYS A 43 -2.28 -11.60 7.23
CA CYS A 43 -2.45 -12.56 6.15
C CYS A 43 -1.81 -13.89 6.59
N SER A 44 -2.58 -14.66 7.37
CA SER A 44 -2.25 -15.97 7.91
C SER A 44 -3.49 -16.85 7.77
N ASN A 45 -3.61 -17.55 6.65
CA ASN A 45 -4.47 -18.72 6.60
C ASN A 45 -3.61 -19.97 6.41
N GLY A 46 -3.25 -20.56 7.55
CA GLY A 46 -3.08 -21.99 7.79
C GLY A 46 -2.10 -22.78 6.94
N THR A 47 -0.86 -22.91 7.41
CA THR A 47 -0.28 -24.23 7.79
C THR A 47 0.77 -23.99 8.87
N ALA A 48 0.63 -24.71 9.98
CA ALA A 48 1.41 -24.56 11.20
C ALA A 48 2.91 -24.79 10.98
N THR A 49 3.76 -23.89 11.51
CA THR A 49 4.63 -24.16 12.67
C THR A 49 5.33 -22.87 13.09
N ASN A 50 5.07 -22.44 14.33
CA ASN A 50 6.00 -21.85 15.29
C ASN A 50 7.35 -21.33 14.73
N LEU A 51 7.57 -20.00 14.71
CA LEU A 51 8.79 -19.42 15.27
C LEU A 51 8.66 -17.89 15.43
N VAL A 52 8.56 -17.51 16.69
CA VAL A 52 9.18 -16.36 17.37
C VAL A 52 9.30 -15.02 16.62
N ASN A 53 8.61 -14.03 17.19
CA ASN A 53 9.00 -12.63 17.21
C ASN A 53 10.53 -12.49 17.42
N GLY A 54 11.26 -12.04 16.41
CA GLY A 54 12.71 -11.92 16.46
C GLY A 54 13.23 -10.85 15.51
N ILE A 55 13.26 -9.60 15.98
CA ILE A 55 14.17 -8.58 15.47
C ILE A 55 15.57 -9.16 15.59
N LYS A 56 16.19 -9.57 14.48
CA LYS A 56 17.63 -9.77 14.41
C LYS A 56 18.15 -9.09 13.14
N ILE A 57 18.58 -7.84 13.34
CA ILE A 57 19.60 -7.23 12.50
C ILE A 57 20.85 -8.12 12.59
N GLU A 58 21.64 -8.12 11.51
CA GLU A 58 23.02 -8.61 11.38
C GLU A 58 23.18 -9.90 10.57
N GLY A 59 23.55 -9.70 9.29
CA GLY A 59 24.82 -10.22 8.80
C GLY A 59 24.78 -11.52 8.00
N GLU A 60 24.20 -11.51 6.81
CA GLU A 60 24.73 -12.29 5.68
C GLU A 60 24.17 -11.76 4.36
N ARG A 61 25.05 -11.27 3.49
CA ARG A 61 24.71 -10.96 2.10
C ARG A 61 24.61 -12.28 1.35
N GLU A 62 23.56 -13.03 1.60
CA GLU A 62 23.11 -14.04 0.67
C GLU A 62 21.89 -13.47 -0.05
N ASN A 63 22.03 -13.24 -1.35
CA ASN A 63 20.99 -12.65 -2.19
C ASN A 63 19.90 -13.69 -2.51
N THR A 64 19.57 -14.54 -1.55
CA THR A 64 18.52 -15.55 -1.64
C THR A 64 17.23 -14.88 -1.18
N VAL A 65 16.35 -14.62 -2.14
CA VAL A 65 14.97 -14.20 -1.82
C VAL A 65 14.34 -15.38 -1.10
N THR A 66 14.18 -15.26 0.22
CA THR A 66 13.46 -16.27 0.99
C THR A 66 11.98 -16.23 0.62
N PRO A 67 11.28 -17.37 0.60
CA PRO A 67 9.84 -17.41 0.28
C PRO A 67 9.02 -16.43 1.13
N THR A 68 9.39 -16.25 2.40
CA THR A 68 8.77 -15.27 3.31
C THR A 68 8.92 -13.84 2.81
N LYS A 69 10.11 -13.45 2.34
CA LYS A 69 10.39 -12.10 1.83
C LYS A 69 9.67 -11.83 0.50
N LEU A 70 9.55 -12.84 -0.35
CA LEU A 70 8.76 -12.75 -1.58
C LEU A 70 7.27 -12.54 -1.28
N ARG A 71 6.73 -13.32 -0.33
CA ARG A 71 5.34 -13.18 0.10
C ARG A 71 5.05 -11.79 0.67
N GLU A 72 5.95 -11.25 1.50
CA GLU A 72 5.84 -9.90 2.05
C GLU A 72 5.87 -8.82 0.95
N LEU A 73 6.74 -9.00 -0.04
CA LEU A 73 6.80 -8.11 -1.21
C LEU A 73 5.49 -8.15 -2.00
N ARG A 74 4.96 -9.35 -2.29
CA ARG A 74 3.68 -9.51 -2.98
C ARG A 74 2.51 -8.90 -2.20
N CYS A 75 2.51 -9.02 -0.88
CA CYS A 75 1.51 -8.34 -0.03
C CYS A 75 1.61 -6.80 -0.16
N SER A 76 2.83 -6.27 -0.11
CA SER A 76 3.07 -4.83 -0.27
C SER A 76 2.63 -4.31 -1.64
N ILE A 77 2.92 -5.07 -2.71
CA ILE A 77 2.51 -4.75 -4.07
C ILE A 77 0.98 -4.83 -4.20
N ALA A 78 0.33 -5.86 -3.65
CA ALA A 78 -1.11 -6.00 -3.73
C ALA A 78 -1.86 -4.83 -3.10
N ARG A 79 -1.39 -4.34 -1.95
CA ARG A 79 -1.93 -3.12 -1.33
C ARG A 79 -1.84 -1.90 -2.24
N LEU A 80 -0.76 -1.79 -3.01
CA LEU A 80 -0.63 -0.75 -4.03
C LEU A 80 -1.57 -1.00 -5.21
N LEU A 81 -1.68 -2.24 -5.67
CA LEU A 81 -2.54 -2.60 -6.80
C LEU A 81 -4.02 -2.28 -6.56
N VAL A 82 -4.51 -2.27 -5.32
CA VAL A 82 -5.89 -1.85 -5.00
C VAL A 82 -6.20 -0.43 -5.51
N THR A 83 -5.21 0.46 -5.61
CA THR A 83 -5.46 1.82 -6.16
C THR A 83 -5.70 1.82 -7.66
N PHE A 84 -5.22 0.80 -8.37
CA PHE A 84 -5.38 0.63 -9.82
C PHE A 84 -6.51 -0.35 -10.16
N VAL A 85 -6.71 -1.37 -9.30
CA VAL A 85 -7.72 -2.42 -9.42
C VAL A 85 -8.55 -2.45 -8.13
N PRO A 86 -9.56 -1.57 -7.98
CA PRO A 86 -10.37 -1.50 -6.76
C PRO A 86 -11.18 -2.77 -6.46
N ALA A 87 -11.37 -3.64 -7.47
CA ALA A 87 -12.03 -4.94 -7.31
C ALA A 87 -11.11 -6.04 -6.76
N LEU A 88 -9.82 -5.76 -6.56
CA LEU A 88 -8.87 -6.71 -5.98
C LEU A 88 -9.15 -6.88 -4.48
N ASP A 89 -9.70 -8.03 -4.12
CA ASP A 89 -9.94 -8.42 -2.73
C ASP A 89 -8.70 -9.09 -2.12
N LEU A 90 -8.00 -8.36 -1.25
CA LEU A 90 -6.76 -8.83 -0.61
C LEU A 90 -6.96 -10.07 0.27
N ASP A 91 -8.17 -10.26 0.82
CA ASP A 91 -8.46 -11.40 1.71
C ASP A 91 -8.62 -12.71 0.93
N GLN A 92 -8.89 -12.64 -0.38
CA GLN A 92 -9.04 -13.80 -1.26
C GLN A 92 -7.77 -14.13 -2.06
N VAL A 93 -6.73 -13.29 -1.99
CA VAL A 93 -5.52 -13.48 -2.78
C VAL A 93 -4.54 -14.43 -2.11
N ASN A 94 -4.05 -15.42 -2.87
CA ASN A 94 -2.94 -16.26 -2.45
C ASN A 94 -1.58 -15.66 -2.83
N TYR A 95 -0.85 -15.14 -1.84
CA TYR A 95 0.46 -14.49 -2.01
C TYR A 95 1.63 -15.45 -2.25
N ASP A 96 1.43 -16.76 -2.04
CA ASP A 96 2.46 -17.75 -2.36
C ASP A 96 2.54 -18.03 -3.87
N CYS A 97 1.56 -17.57 -4.65
CA CYS A 97 1.49 -17.72 -6.10
C CYS A 97 1.80 -16.42 -6.86
N GLU A 98 1.97 -16.52 -8.18
CA GLU A 98 2.32 -15.43 -9.10
C GLU A 98 1.15 -14.52 -9.48
N VAL A 99 -0.02 -14.67 -8.86
CA VAL A 99 -1.25 -13.91 -9.21
C VAL A 99 -1.03 -12.40 -9.07
N ILE A 100 -0.34 -11.96 -8.01
CA ILE A 100 -0.01 -10.55 -7.84
C ILE A 100 0.95 -10.05 -8.92
N ASP A 101 1.91 -10.89 -9.33
CA ASP A 101 2.87 -10.55 -10.38
C ASP A 101 2.15 -10.41 -11.75
N GLU A 102 1.17 -11.26 -12.03
CA GLU A 102 0.34 -11.20 -13.24
C GLU A 102 -0.54 -9.95 -13.28
N ILE A 103 -1.24 -9.64 -12.18
CA ILE A 103 -2.07 -8.44 -12.08
C ILE A 103 -1.20 -7.18 -12.22
N LEU A 104 -0.03 -7.16 -11.57
CA LEU A 104 0.93 -6.06 -11.71
C LEU A 104 1.35 -5.86 -13.17
N ASN A 105 1.66 -6.94 -13.88
CA ASN A 105 2.03 -6.88 -15.29
C ASN A 105 0.88 -6.33 -16.17
N GLN A 106 -0.37 -6.75 -15.92
CA GLN A 106 -1.54 -6.22 -16.61
C GLN A 106 -1.70 -4.71 -16.38
N VAL A 107 -1.61 -4.26 -15.12
CA VAL A 107 -1.69 -2.83 -14.78
C VAL A 107 -0.57 -2.04 -15.46
N ILE A 108 0.66 -2.57 -15.50
CA ILE A 108 1.80 -1.93 -16.20
C ILE A 108 1.53 -1.80 -17.70
N GLN A 109 0.97 -2.84 -18.33
CA GLN A 109 0.61 -2.79 -19.76
C GLN A 109 -0.49 -1.76 -20.05
N GLU A 110 -1.45 -1.59 -19.13
CA GLU A 110 -2.50 -0.59 -19.29
C GLU A 110 -1.98 0.85 -19.17
N ILE A 111 -1.08 1.12 -18.21
CA ILE A 111 -0.51 2.46 -18.01
C ILE A 111 0.60 2.81 -19.01
N SER A 112 1.28 1.80 -19.55
CA SER A 112 2.38 1.94 -20.50
C SER A 112 2.29 0.86 -21.60
N PRO A 113 1.39 1.03 -22.59
CA PRO A 113 1.22 0.06 -23.67
C PRO A 113 2.40 0.00 -24.64
N SER A 114 3.41 0.87 -24.47
CA SER A 114 4.64 0.90 -25.26
C SER A 114 5.82 0.40 -24.44
N GLU A 115 6.30 -0.82 -24.74
CA GLU A 115 7.51 -1.51 -24.25
C GLU A 115 7.27 -2.75 -23.38
N THR A 116 6.67 -3.82 -23.92
CA THR A 116 6.86 -5.18 -23.37
C THR A 116 6.85 -6.24 -24.49
N THR A 117 7.89 -6.23 -25.33
CA THR A 117 8.40 -7.46 -25.96
C THR A 117 9.60 -7.91 -25.15
N PHE A 118 9.37 -8.62 -24.04
CA PHE A 118 10.45 -9.33 -23.35
C PHE A 118 10.45 -10.77 -23.87
N THR A 119 11.42 -11.06 -24.74
CA THR A 119 11.76 -12.39 -25.25
C THR A 119 12.66 -13.12 -24.26
#